data_AF-A0A936LCP1-F1
#
_entry.id   AF-A0A936LCP1-F1
#
_cell.length_a   1.000
_cell.length_b   1.000
_cell.length_c   1.000
_cell.angle_alpha   90.00
_cell.angle_beta   90.00
_cell.angle_gamma   90.00
#
_symmetry.space_group_name_H-M   'P 1'
#
loop_
_entity.id
_entity.type
_entity.pdbx_description
1 polymer ?
#
loop_
_entity_poly.entity_id
_entity_poly.type
_entity_poly.pdbx_seq_one_letter_code
_entity_poly.pdbx_strand_id
1 'polypeptide(L)'
;MAAARSIARRALGFRAVDVNAGGQACWQDRFRNKRSEMWSDMRDWIRTGGCLPADDRELAEDLCGPEYGFDAQNRVFLEKKPDLAACGGAVA
;
A
#
# COMPACT_ATOMS: atom_id res chain seq x y z
N MET A 1 -3.64 -5.83 18.84
CA MET A 1 -3.04 -7.19 18.74
C MET A 1 -1.92 -7.34 17.69
N ALA A 2 -1.63 -6.36 16.80
CA ALA A 2 -0.58 -6.52 15.77
C ALA A 2 0.86 -6.64 16.32
N ALA A 3 1.20 -5.91 17.40
CA ALA A 3 2.54 -5.90 17.98
C ALA A 3 2.98 -7.28 18.56
N ALA A 4 2.04 -8.11 19.02
CA ALA A 4 2.36 -9.42 19.60
C ALA A 4 2.84 -10.44 18.54
N ARG A 5 2.36 -10.34 17.29
CA ARG A 5 2.75 -11.25 16.20
C ARG A 5 4.15 -10.95 15.65
N SER A 6 4.59 -9.69 15.61
CA SER A 6 5.95 -9.37 15.17
C SER A 6 7.01 -9.69 16.23
N ILE A 7 6.68 -9.55 17.53
CA ILE A 7 7.55 -10.01 18.63
C ILE A 7 7.77 -11.53 18.57
N ALA A 8 6.71 -12.32 18.37
CA ALA A 8 6.82 -13.77 18.26
C ALA A 8 7.66 -14.22 17.05
N ARG A 9 7.53 -13.54 15.89
CA ARG A 9 8.34 -13.84 14.70
C ARG A 9 9.83 -13.50 14.88
N ARG A 10 10.14 -12.39 15.55
CA ARG A 10 11.52 -12.03 15.90
C ARG A 10 12.14 -13.01 16.88
N ALA A 11 11.37 -13.51 17.85
CA ALA A 11 11.81 -14.54 18.78
C ALA A 11 12.15 -15.87 18.09
N LEU A 12 11.52 -16.16 16.95
CA LEU A 12 11.82 -17.32 16.09
C LEU A 12 12.97 -17.06 15.09
N GLY A 13 13.70 -15.95 15.22
CA GLY A 13 14.84 -15.60 14.36
C GLY A 13 14.46 -14.96 13.02
N PHE A 14 13.18 -14.70 12.75
CA PHE A 14 12.77 -14.02 11.51
C PHE A 14 12.98 -12.51 11.62
N ARG A 15 13.55 -11.92 10.57
CA ARG A 15 13.62 -10.45 10.42
C ARG A 15 12.22 -9.91 10.12
N ALA A 16 11.49 -9.48 11.15
CA ALA A 16 10.22 -8.78 10.98
C ALA A 16 10.44 -7.27 11.03
N VAL A 17 10.05 -6.58 9.96
CA VAL A 17 9.99 -5.12 9.88
C VAL A 17 8.54 -4.70 10.08
N ASP A 18 8.30 -3.90 11.11
CA ASP A 18 6.97 -3.33 11.35
C ASP A 18 6.78 -2.13 10.40
N VAL A 19 5.66 -2.11 9.69
CA VAL A 19 5.33 -1.04 8.73
C VAL A 19 4.05 -0.34 9.16
N ASN A 20 4.13 0.97 9.40
CA ASN A 20 2.96 1.81 9.61
C ASN A 20 2.57 2.51 8.31
N ALA A 21 1.49 2.05 7.68
CA ALA A 21 0.98 2.62 6.43
C ALA A 21 0.55 4.09 6.54
N GLY A 22 0.08 4.52 7.71
CA GLY A 22 -0.25 5.92 8.00
C GLY A 22 0.95 6.76 8.42
N GLY A 23 2.14 6.16 8.53
CA GLY A 23 3.38 6.84 8.89
C GLY A 23 3.89 7.77 7.80
N GLN A 24 4.94 8.51 8.13
CA GLN A 24 5.61 9.45 7.24
C GLN A 24 6.26 8.71 6.05
N ALA A 25 6.13 9.29 4.86
CA ALA A 25 6.82 8.81 3.67
C ALA A 25 8.34 9.10 3.78
N CYS A 26 9.16 8.33 3.07
CA CYS A 26 10.56 8.66 2.85
C CYS A 26 10.70 9.91 1.96
N TRP A 27 9.91 10.01 0.89
CA TRP A 27 9.85 11.18 0.01
C TRP A 27 8.61 12.03 0.30
N GLN A 28 8.72 12.84 1.35
CA GLN A 28 7.62 13.61 1.93
C GLN A 28 7.17 14.80 1.09
N ASP A 29 8.01 15.21 0.14
CA ASP A 29 7.75 16.20 -0.89
C ASP A 29 6.82 15.65 -1.98
N ARG A 30 6.79 14.33 -2.16
CA ARG A 30 6.01 13.65 -3.21
C ARG A 30 4.80 12.91 -2.67
N PHE A 31 4.88 12.36 -1.46
CA PHE A 31 3.86 11.49 -0.91
C PHE A 31 3.38 11.97 0.46
N ARG A 32 2.07 11.90 0.67
CA ARG A 32 1.44 12.28 1.94
C ARG A 32 1.79 11.31 3.08
N ASN A 33 1.89 10.01 2.78
CA ASN A 33 2.15 8.96 3.77
C ASN A 33 2.85 7.74 3.13
N LYS A 34 3.27 6.82 3.99
CA LYS A 34 4.01 5.62 3.58
C LYS A 34 3.19 4.68 2.68
N ARG A 35 1.87 4.59 2.89
CA ARG A 35 0.98 3.81 2.01
C ARG A 35 1.06 4.30 0.57
N SER A 36 1.02 5.62 0.36
CA SER A 36 1.02 6.22 -0.97
C SER A 36 2.35 6.09 -1.70
N GLU A 37 3.44 6.16 -0.96
CA GLU A 37 4.77 5.83 -1.45
C GLU A 37 4.85 4.36 -1.89
N MET A 38 4.53 3.41 -0.99
CA MET A 38 4.63 1.99 -1.28
C MET A 38 3.80 1.56 -2.49
N TRP A 39 2.60 2.13 -2.65
CA TRP A 39 1.75 1.83 -3.81
C TRP A 39 2.32 2.40 -5.12
N SER A 40 2.93 3.59 -5.07
CA SER A 40 3.55 4.20 -6.23
C SER A 40 4.80 3.44 -6.66
N ASP A 41 5.63 3.00 -5.70
CA ASP A 41 6.80 2.16 -5.96
C ASP A 41 6.39 0.83 -6.60
N MET A 42 5.33 0.20 -6.10
CA MET A 42 4.77 -1.03 -6.68
C MET A 42 4.28 -0.82 -8.12
N ARG A 43 3.54 0.26 -8.38
CA ARG A 43 3.07 0.61 -9.73
C ARG A 43 4.26 0.78 -10.69
N ASP A 44 5.28 1.50 -10.25
CA ASP A 44 6.45 1.78 -11.07
C ASP A 44 7.24 0.48 -11.33
N TRP A 45 7.36 -0.40 -10.33
CA TRP A 45 7.93 -1.74 -10.51
C TRP A 45 7.18 -2.56 -11.57
N ILE A 46 5.85 -2.61 -11.52
CA ILE A 46 5.03 -3.32 -12.53
C ILE A 46 5.32 -2.75 -13.93
N ARG A 47 5.35 -1.42 -14.07
CA ARG A 47 5.63 -0.74 -15.35
C ARG A 47 7.02 -1.04 -15.90
N THR A 48 8.00 -1.28 -15.03
CA THR A 48 9.37 -1.63 -15.44
C THR A 48 9.56 -3.10 -15.84
N GLY A 49 8.47 -3.88 -15.90
CA GLY A 49 8.51 -5.31 -16.23
C GLY A 49 8.43 -6.21 -15.00
N GLY A 50 7.77 -5.76 -13.94
CA GLY A 50 7.44 -6.59 -12.78
C GLY A 50 6.65 -7.84 -13.20
N CYS A 51 6.91 -8.96 -12.53
CA CYS A 51 6.26 -10.24 -12.84
C CYS A 51 5.09 -10.45 -11.88
N LEU A 52 3.87 -10.47 -12.42
CA LEU A 52 2.64 -10.82 -11.72
C LEU A 52 1.99 -12.04 -12.40
N PRO A 53 1.26 -12.89 -11.67
CA PRO A 53 0.43 -13.93 -12.25
C PRO A 53 -0.60 -13.31 -13.21
N ALA A 54 -0.59 -13.73 -14.47
CA ALA A 54 -1.43 -13.12 -15.51
C ALA A 54 -2.89 -13.59 -15.46
N ASP A 55 -3.15 -14.71 -14.81
CA ASP A 55 -4.45 -15.36 -14.68
C ASP A 55 -5.19 -15.02 -13.37
N ASP A 56 -4.53 -14.29 -12.47
CA ASP A 56 -5.11 -13.88 -11.19
C ASP A 56 -5.92 -12.58 -11.34
N ARG A 57 -7.20 -12.74 -11.66
CA ARG A 57 -8.14 -11.63 -11.85
C ARG A 57 -8.44 -10.87 -10.55
N GLU A 58 -8.49 -11.57 -9.43
CA GLU A 58 -8.75 -10.98 -8.11
C GLU A 58 -7.60 -10.03 -7.76
N LEU A 59 -6.36 -10.47 -7.96
CA LEU A 59 -5.18 -9.64 -7.79
C LEU A 59 -5.19 -8.41 -8.72
N ALA A 60 -5.60 -8.59 -9.98
CA ALA A 60 -5.69 -7.46 -10.91
C ALA A 60 -6.73 -6.43 -10.48
N GLU A 61 -7.89 -6.88 -9.98
CA GLU A 61 -8.95 -6.02 -9.45
C GLU A 61 -8.47 -5.28 -8.19
N ASP A 62 -7.81 -5.96 -7.26
CA ASP A 62 -7.24 -5.36 -6.04
C ASP A 62 -6.17 -4.31 -6.32
N LEU A 63 -5.33 -4.55 -7.33
CA LEU A 63 -4.27 -3.61 -7.72
C LEU A 63 -4.81 -2.39 -8.47
N CYS A 64 -5.95 -2.53 -9.15
CA CYS A 64 -6.57 -1.45 -9.93
C CYS A 64 -7.64 -0.68 -9.15
N GLY A 65 -8.18 -1.25 -8.08
CA GLY A 65 -9.28 -0.66 -7.30
C GLY A 65 -8.93 0.68 -6.64
N PRO A 66 -7.77 0.83 -5.97
CA PRO A 66 -7.48 2.05 -5.23
C PRO A 66 -7.19 3.28 -6.10
N GLU A 67 -7.92 4.37 -5.86
CA GLU A 67 -7.71 5.65 -6.50
C GLU A 67 -6.70 6.54 -5.76
N TYR A 68 -6.14 7.53 -6.48
CA TYR A 68 -5.20 8.50 -5.93
C TYR A 68 -5.66 9.94 -6.17
N GLY A 69 -5.21 10.83 -5.29
CA GLY A 69 -5.40 12.27 -5.40
C GLY A 69 -4.18 13.06 -4.94
N PHE A 70 -4.32 14.38 -4.90
CA PHE A 70 -3.28 15.31 -4.46
C PHE A 70 -3.76 16.13 -3.27
N ASP A 71 -2.93 16.24 -2.24
CA ASP A 71 -3.22 17.10 -1.10
C ASP A 71 -2.95 18.58 -1.41
N ALA A 72 -3.21 19.46 -0.44
CA ALA A 72 -3.01 20.91 -0.61
C ALA A 72 -1.53 21.30 -0.86
N GLN A 73 -0.59 20.41 -0.56
CA GLN A 73 0.83 20.56 -0.81
C GLN A 73 1.26 19.86 -2.11
N ASN A 74 0.29 19.46 -2.94
CA ASN A 74 0.49 18.77 -4.21
C ASN A 74 1.18 17.40 -4.07
N ARG A 75 1.01 16.72 -2.94
CA ARG A 75 1.56 15.39 -2.68
C ARG A 75 0.53 14.32 -2.98
N VAL A 76 0.99 13.21 -3.55
CA VAL A 76 0.15 12.06 -3.86
C VAL A 76 -0.34 11.40 -2.57
N PHE A 77 -1.64 11.14 -2.50
CA PHE A 77 -2.23 10.29 -1.49
C PHE A 77 -3.19 9.28 -2.12
N LEU A 78 -3.30 8.09 -1.53
CA LEU A 78 -4.34 7.13 -1.89
C LEU A 78 -5.60 7.40 -1.07
N GLU A 79 -6.75 7.13 -1.68
CA GLU A 79 -8.04 7.18 -1.00
C GLU A 79 -8.03 6.40 0.32
N LYS A 80 -8.86 6.86 1.27
CA LYS A 80 -8.92 6.20 2.57
C LYS A 80 -9.73 4.93 2.45
N LYS A 81 -9.40 3.95 3.28
CA LYS A 81 -10.11 2.67 3.38
C LYS A 81 -11.66 2.76 3.47
N PRO A 82 -12.29 3.72 4.19
CA PRO A 82 -13.75 3.89 4.14
C PRO A 82 -14.28 4.38 2.78
N ASP A 83 -13.48 5.10 2.01
CA ASP A 83 -13.87 5.63 0.70
C ASP A 83 -13.84 4.51 -0.37
N LEU A 84 -12.89 3.56 -0.25
CA LEU A 84 -12.86 2.31 -1.04
C LEU A 84 -14.15 1.50 -0.94
N ALA A 85 -14.69 1.37 0.27
CA ALA A 85 -15.93 0.64 0.50
C ALA A 85 -17.16 1.35 -0.10
N ALA A 86 -17.10 2.68 -0.25
CA ALA A 86 -18.17 3.47 -0.84
C ALA A 86 -18.16 3.44 -2.38
N CYS A 87 -16.99 3.24 -3.01
CA CYS A 87 -16.83 3.18 -4.46
C CYS A 87 -17.15 1.80 -5.09
N GLY A 88 -17.56 0.81 -4.27
CA GLY A 88 -17.98 -0.50 -4.77
C GLY A 88 -16.84 -1.49 -5.04
N GLY A 89 -15.60 -1.14 -4.72
CA GLY A 89 -14.44 -2.06 -4.71
C GLY A 89 -14.29 -2.73 -3.35
N ALA A 90 -15.24 -3.61 -3.00
CA ALA A 90 -15.17 -4.39 -1.77
C ALA A 90 -14.80 -5.84 -2.09
N VAL A 91 -13.52 -6.19 -1.92
CA VAL A 91 -13.15 -7.52 -1.44
C VAL A 91 -12.31 -7.36 -0.16
N ALA A 92 -12.84 -7.98 0.91
CA ALA A 92 -12.28 -8.19 2.27
C ALA A 92 -12.11 -7.00 3.24
#